data_AF-A0A8C9ZRW8-F1
#
_entry.id   AF-A0A8C9ZRW8-F1
#
_cell.length_a   1.000
_cell.length_b   1.000
_cell.length_c   1.000
_cell.angle_alpha   90.00
_cell.angle_beta   90.00
_cell.angle_gamma   90.00
#
_symmetry.space_group_name_H-M   'P 1'
#
loop_
_entity.id
_entity.type
_entity.pdbx_description
1 polymer ?
#
loop_
_entity_poly.entity_id
_entity_poly.type
_entity_poly.pdbx_seq_one_letter_code
_entity_poly.pdbx_strand_id
1 'polypeptide(L)'
;MADLGKKYCVYCLTDVTNLRLRCTDCPDIELCPECFSAGAEIGNHRRWHGYQQVDGGRFTLWGPDAEGGWTSREEQSLLDAIEQYGFGNWEDMAAHVGASRTPQEVMEHYVTMYIHGNLGKACIPDNIPNRVTDHTCPSGGPLSPSLTTPLPPLDISLAEQQQLGYMPLRDDYEIEYDQDAEKLISGLSVNYDDEDVEIEMKRAHVDMYVRKLRERQRRKNVARDYNLVPTFLGRDKKDKEKEKPGALGVTGTAGGVGGAAAGGGTAGSGSTTAAGPGPVPSTPKRKITKEEKEQRVRLRGLCQFMATREFEDLFENMHKERVLRAKVRELQRYRRNGIARLEESAEYEAARHKREKRKENKSVVTSKRGSGGGGGLGSGMGLGVGAGVGGGIAGGLGAGGGIKEEGKDGEFAAIENLTGFELLSDREKVLCNSLNLSPARYLTVKTIIIKDHLQKRQGIPAKSRLPSYLDKVLKKRILTFLTESGWISRDAS
;
A
#
# COMPACT_ATOMS: atom_id res chain seq x y z
N MET A 1 -20.15 -38.51 -5.43
CA MET A 1 -20.22 -39.94 -5.84
C MET A 1 -21.69 -40.33 -5.87
N ALA A 2 -22.15 -40.94 -6.96
CA ALA A 2 -23.52 -41.39 -7.25
C ALA A 2 -24.64 -40.35 -7.01
N ASP A 3 -24.81 -39.46 -7.98
CA ASP A 3 -26.16 -39.01 -8.34
C ASP A 3 -26.97 -40.30 -8.59
N LEU A 4 -27.80 -40.69 -7.62
CA LEU A 4 -28.72 -41.81 -7.74
C LEU A 4 -29.78 -41.36 -8.75
N GLY A 5 -29.38 -41.35 -10.02
CA GLY A 5 -30.26 -41.10 -11.14
C GLY A 5 -31.49 -41.98 -11.00
N LYS A 6 -32.64 -41.42 -11.40
CA LYS A 6 -33.95 -42.05 -11.17
C LYS A 6 -33.91 -43.53 -11.52
N LYS A 7 -34.28 -44.36 -10.56
CA LYS A 7 -34.38 -45.81 -10.71
C LYS A 7 -35.84 -46.19 -10.93
N TYR A 8 -36.08 -47.14 -11.80
CA TYR A 8 -37.41 -47.58 -12.16
C TYR A 8 -37.53 -49.08 -11.96
N CYS A 9 -38.70 -49.52 -11.47
CA CYS A 9 -39.03 -50.92 -11.36
C CYS A 9 -38.97 -51.55 -12.75
N VAL A 10 -38.19 -52.62 -12.90
CA VAL A 10 -38.02 -53.30 -14.20
C VAL A 10 -39.34 -53.86 -14.74
N TYR A 11 -40.30 -54.17 -13.86
CA TYR A 11 -41.56 -54.78 -14.24
C TYR A 11 -42.66 -53.75 -14.60
N CYS A 12 -42.94 -52.79 -13.70
CA CYS A 12 -44.05 -51.84 -13.86
C CYS A 12 -43.60 -50.42 -14.23
N LEU A 13 -42.29 -50.17 -14.34
CA LEU A 13 -41.69 -48.87 -14.66
C LEU A 13 -41.99 -47.75 -13.65
N THR A 14 -42.56 -48.06 -12.49
CA THR A 14 -42.74 -47.11 -11.39
C THR A 14 -41.38 -46.64 -10.84
N ASP A 15 -41.28 -45.37 -10.43
CA ASP A 15 -40.08 -44.83 -9.78
C ASP A 15 -39.82 -45.53 -8.43
N VAL A 16 -38.64 -46.13 -8.31
CA VAL A 16 -38.18 -46.87 -7.12
C VAL A 16 -36.85 -46.31 -6.58
N THR A 17 -36.54 -45.06 -6.92
CA THR A 17 -35.30 -44.37 -6.48
C THR A 17 -35.15 -44.41 -4.96
N ASN A 18 -36.27 -44.31 -4.25
CA ASN A 18 -36.31 -44.19 -2.79
C ASN A 18 -36.30 -45.53 -2.04
N LEU A 19 -36.93 -46.57 -2.58
CA LEU A 19 -36.98 -47.90 -1.97
C LEU A 19 -37.16 -48.92 -3.08
N ARG A 20 -36.23 -49.86 -3.17
CA ARG A 20 -36.27 -50.94 -4.17
C ARG A 20 -35.68 -52.22 -3.63
N LEU A 21 -36.11 -53.33 -4.19
CA LEU A 21 -35.54 -54.65 -3.94
C LEU A 21 -34.68 -55.03 -5.12
N ARG A 22 -33.37 -55.07 -4.91
CA ARG A 22 -32.39 -55.48 -5.91
C ARG A 22 -32.19 -56.98 -5.81
N CYS A 23 -32.35 -57.70 -6.92
CA CYS A 23 -31.98 -59.10 -6.96
C CYS A 23 -30.46 -59.26 -6.81
N THR A 24 -30.01 -60.21 -5.98
CA THR A 24 -28.57 -60.51 -5.82
C THR A 24 -28.02 -61.44 -6.90
N ASP A 25 -28.92 -62.14 -7.59
CA ASP A 25 -28.55 -63.21 -8.52
C ASP A 25 -28.66 -62.75 -9.98
N CYS A 26 -29.51 -61.76 -10.26
CA CYS A 26 -29.70 -61.19 -11.58
C CYS A 26 -29.12 -59.77 -11.66
N PRO A 27 -28.31 -59.46 -12.68
CA PRO A 27 -27.86 -58.09 -12.92
C PRO A 27 -29.05 -57.20 -13.28
N ASP A 28 -29.02 -55.97 -12.79
CA ASP A 28 -29.96 -54.89 -13.13
C ASP A 28 -31.45 -55.18 -12.88
N ILE A 29 -31.79 -56.19 -12.08
CA ILE A 29 -33.16 -56.42 -11.63
C ILE A 29 -33.41 -55.65 -10.34
N GLU A 30 -34.16 -54.56 -10.46
CA GLU A 30 -34.68 -53.77 -9.35
C GLU A 30 -36.22 -53.74 -9.41
N LEU A 31 -36.86 -54.20 -8.33
CA LEU A 31 -38.32 -54.30 -8.22
C LEU A 31 -38.85 -53.29 -7.20
N CYS A 32 -40.04 -52.74 -7.46
CA CYS A 32 -40.81 -52.04 -6.43
C CYS A 32 -41.34 -53.05 -5.39
N PRO A 33 -41.67 -52.61 -4.17
CA PRO A 33 -42.24 -53.47 -3.13
C PRO A 33 -43.50 -54.22 -3.59
N GLU A 34 -44.35 -53.60 -4.42
CA GLU A 34 -45.58 -54.21 -4.94
C GLU A 34 -45.28 -55.34 -5.93
N CYS A 35 -44.34 -55.13 -6.87
CA CYS A 35 -43.97 -56.18 -7.84
C CYS A 35 -43.22 -57.33 -7.17
N PHE A 36 -42.37 -57.02 -6.18
CA PHE A 36 -41.69 -58.04 -5.39
C PHE A 36 -42.68 -58.90 -4.59
N SER A 37 -43.62 -58.26 -3.87
CA SER A 37 -44.64 -58.98 -3.09
C SER A 37 -45.63 -59.76 -3.96
N ALA A 38 -45.91 -59.29 -5.19
CA ALA A 38 -46.67 -60.04 -6.19
C ALA A 38 -45.90 -61.21 -6.82
N GLY A 39 -44.60 -61.36 -6.52
CA GLY A 39 -43.76 -62.42 -7.06
C GLY A 39 -43.49 -62.27 -8.56
N ALA A 40 -43.30 -61.03 -9.03
CA ALA A 40 -43.04 -60.74 -10.45
C ALA A 40 -41.76 -61.42 -10.95
N GLU A 41 -41.86 -62.12 -12.09
CA GLU A 41 -40.76 -62.82 -12.75
C GLU A 41 -40.60 -62.28 -14.18
N ILE A 42 -39.37 -62.02 -14.62
CA ILE A 42 -39.07 -61.50 -15.97
C ILE A 42 -37.79 -62.13 -16.53
N GLY A 43 -37.84 -62.65 -17.75
CA GLY A 43 -36.71 -63.34 -18.37
C GLY A 43 -36.16 -64.49 -17.50
N ASN A 44 -34.89 -64.39 -17.11
CA ASN A 44 -34.22 -65.38 -16.25
C ASN A 44 -34.41 -65.11 -14.74
N HIS A 45 -35.02 -63.99 -14.37
CA HIS A 45 -35.31 -63.68 -12.98
C HIS A 45 -36.39 -64.60 -12.42
N ARG A 46 -36.23 -65.03 -11.17
CA ARG A 46 -37.22 -65.86 -10.45
C ARG A 46 -37.47 -65.29 -9.06
N ARG A 47 -38.71 -65.45 -8.57
CA ARG A 47 -39.15 -64.90 -7.28
C ARG A 47 -38.41 -65.47 -6.06
N TRP A 48 -37.72 -66.59 -6.23
CA TRP A 48 -36.96 -67.30 -5.19
C TRP A 48 -35.48 -66.93 -5.15
N HIS A 49 -35.02 -66.03 -6.04
CA HIS A 49 -33.67 -65.48 -5.95
C HIS A 49 -33.43 -64.73 -4.65
N GLY A 50 -32.16 -64.50 -4.31
CA GLY A 50 -31.81 -63.59 -3.23
C GLY A 50 -32.14 -62.13 -3.59
N TYR A 51 -32.47 -61.34 -2.57
CA TYR A 51 -32.75 -59.91 -2.72
C TYR A 51 -32.07 -59.10 -1.61
N GLN A 52 -31.65 -57.89 -1.98
CA GLN A 52 -31.17 -56.86 -1.08
C GLN A 52 -32.14 -55.68 -1.11
N GLN A 53 -32.59 -55.25 0.06
CA GLN A 53 -33.32 -53.99 0.19
C GLN A 53 -32.34 -52.83 0.02
N VAL A 54 -32.66 -51.92 -0.90
CA VAL A 54 -31.87 -50.71 -1.14
C VAL A 54 -32.75 -49.50 -0.80
N ASP A 55 -32.35 -48.79 0.26
CA ASP A 55 -32.96 -47.54 0.70
C ASP A 55 -32.26 -46.36 0.02
N GLY A 56 -33.05 -45.38 -0.44
CA GLY A 56 -32.58 -44.15 -1.08
C GLY A 56 -32.14 -43.05 -0.11
N GLY A 57 -31.86 -43.39 1.14
CA GLY A 57 -31.40 -42.47 2.19
C GLY A 57 -32.52 -41.77 2.94
N ARG A 58 -33.69 -42.40 3.09
CA ARG A 58 -34.86 -41.84 3.81
C ARG A 58 -34.79 -41.99 5.34
N PHE A 59 -33.90 -42.84 5.83
CA PHE A 59 -33.68 -42.99 7.28
C PHE A 59 -32.97 -41.77 7.87
N THR A 60 -33.13 -41.53 9.17
CA THR A 60 -32.42 -40.46 9.89
C THR A 60 -31.11 -40.99 10.48
N LEU A 61 -30.01 -40.26 10.33
CA LEU A 61 -28.68 -40.69 10.82
C LEU A 61 -28.58 -40.53 12.35
N TRP A 62 -29.18 -39.47 12.88
CA TRP A 62 -29.07 -39.06 14.28
C TRP A 62 -30.14 -39.65 15.20
N GLY A 63 -30.93 -40.60 14.69
CA GLY A 63 -32.03 -41.23 15.39
C GLY A 63 -33.40 -40.64 15.07
N PRO A 64 -34.49 -41.31 15.47
CA PRO A 64 -35.85 -40.91 15.14
C PRO A 64 -36.31 -39.64 15.87
N ASP A 65 -35.71 -39.33 17.02
CA ASP A 65 -36.02 -38.13 17.83
C ASP A 65 -35.10 -36.94 17.50
N ALA A 66 -34.21 -37.07 16.52
CA ALA A 66 -33.34 -35.97 16.12
C ALA A 66 -34.15 -34.82 15.52
N GLU A 67 -33.91 -33.61 16.01
CA GLU A 67 -34.68 -32.42 15.63
C GLU A 67 -34.72 -32.22 14.11
N GLY A 68 -35.91 -31.90 13.59
CA GLY A 68 -36.09 -31.51 12.19
C GLY A 68 -36.17 -32.65 11.18
N GLY A 69 -36.08 -33.93 11.58
CA GLY A 69 -36.35 -35.07 10.69
C GLY A 69 -35.42 -35.18 9.49
N TRP A 70 -34.14 -34.82 9.68
CA TRP A 70 -33.13 -34.85 8.63
C TRP A 70 -32.86 -36.26 8.11
N THR A 71 -33.08 -36.46 6.82
CA THR A 71 -32.83 -37.74 6.15
C THR A 71 -31.35 -37.89 5.81
N SER A 72 -30.84 -39.12 5.78
CA SER A 72 -29.44 -39.40 5.41
C SER A 72 -29.08 -38.82 4.04
N ARG A 73 -30.06 -38.69 3.13
CA ARG A 73 -29.86 -38.04 1.84
C ARG A 73 -29.66 -36.52 1.97
N GLU A 74 -30.45 -35.86 2.82
CA GLU A 74 -30.27 -34.43 3.13
C GLU A 74 -28.92 -34.20 3.84
N GLU A 75 -28.52 -35.09 4.75
CA GLU A 75 -27.22 -35.02 5.43
C GLU A 75 -26.05 -35.12 4.44
N GLN A 76 -26.13 -36.05 3.50
CA GLN A 76 -25.10 -36.18 2.46
C GLN A 76 -25.07 -34.94 1.55
N SER A 77 -26.24 -34.46 1.13
CA SER A 77 -26.35 -33.23 0.31
C SER A 77 -25.80 -32.00 1.04
N LEU A 78 -26.00 -31.92 2.36
CA LEU A 78 -25.45 -30.87 3.21
C LEU A 78 -23.92 -30.90 3.24
N LEU A 79 -23.33 -32.09 3.37
CA LEU A 79 -21.88 -32.27 3.38
C LEU A 79 -21.25 -31.98 2.00
N ASP A 80 -21.91 -32.36 0.92
CA ASP A 80 -21.49 -31.99 -0.44
C ASP A 80 -21.59 -30.46 -0.65
N ALA A 81 -22.65 -29.83 -0.13
CA ALA A 81 -22.88 -28.39 -0.23
C ALA A 81 -21.85 -27.57 0.56
N ILE A 82 -21.51 -27.97 1.79
CA ILE A 82 -20.49 -27.26 2.58
C ILE A 82 -19.11 -27.35 1.92
N GLU A 83 -18.79 -28.49 1.29
CA GLU A 83 -17.55 -28.65 0.52
C GLU A 83 -17.54 -27.75 -0.72
N GLN A 84 -18.67 -27.63 -1.42
CA GLN A 84 -18.77 -26.87 -2.66
C GLN A 84 -18.85 -25.35 -2.47
N TYR A 85 -19.66 -24.88 -1.51
CA TYR A 85 -19.97 -23.46 -1.34
C TYR A 85 -19.24 -22.82 -0.16
N GLY A 86 -18.69 -23.63 0.75
CA GLY A 86 -17.98 -23.17 1.93
C GLY A 86 -18.89 -22.73 3.08
N PHE A 87 -18.32 -22.71 4.28
CA PHE A 87 -19.02 -22.32 5.51
C PHE A 87 -19.44 -20.84 5.47
N GLY A 88 -20.71 -20.58 5.80
CA GLY A 88 -21.28 -19.23 5.85
C GLY A 88 -22.15 -18.86 4.66
N ASN A 89 -22.04 -19.56 3.53
CA ASN A 89 -22.90 -19.36 2.37
C ASN A 89 -24.19 -20.19 2.46
N TRP A 90 -25.00 -19.92 3.49
CA TRP A 90 -26.17 -20.74 3.83
C TRP A 90 -27.30 -20.67 2.80
N GLU A 91 -27.37 -19.60 1.99
CA GLU A 91 -28.37 -19.48 0.93
C GLU A 91 -28.15 -20.51 -0.18
N ASP A 92 -26.93 -20.56 -0.73
CA ASP A 92 -26.58 -21.54 -1.77
C ASP A 92 -26.58 -22.97 -1.23
N MET A 93 -26.15 -23.16 0.03
CA MET A 93 -26.19 -24.47 0.68
C MET A 93 -27.63 -25.00 0.82
N ALA A 94 -28.57 -24.17 1.27
CA ALA A 94 -29.97 -24.58 1.38
C ALA A 94 -30.60 -24.92 0.02
N ALA A 95 -30.29 -24.12 -1.01
CA ALA A 95 -30.71 -24.42 -2.36
C ALA A 95 -30.20 -25.77 -2.87
N HIS A 96 -28.99 -26.18 -2.46
CA HIS A 96 -28.39 -27.48 -2.81
C HIS A 96 -28.98 -28.65 -2.01
N VAL A 97 -29.17 -28.49 -0.70
CA VAL A 97 -29.77 -29.52 0.17
C VAL A 97 -31.18 -29.88 -0.31
N GLY A 98 -31.95 -28.86 -0.68
CA GLY A 98 -33.26 -29.01 -1.29
C GLY A 98 -34.27 -27.97 -0.80
N ALA A 99 -35.34 -27.78 -1.57
CA ALA A 99 -36.36 -26.75 -1.30
C ALA A 99 -37.16 -26.96 0.00
N SER A 100 -36.97 -28.09 0.71
CA SER A 100 -37.60 -28.40 1.99
C SER A 100 -36.93 -27.73 3.19
N ARG A 101 -35.75 -27.13 3.02
CA ARG A 101 -34.96 -26.54 4.12
C ARG A 101 -34.67 -25.07 3.89
N THR A 102 -34.79 -24.28 4.94
CA THR A 102 -34.40 -22.87 4.94
C THR A 102 -32.91 -22.71 5.24
N PRO A 103 -32.27 -21.61 4.80
CA PRO A 103 -30.88 -21.30 5.15
C PRO A 103 -30.62 -21.33 6.66
N GLN A 104 -31.58 -20.85 7.46
CA GLN A 104 -31.47 -20.84 8.92
C GLN A 104 -31.46 -22.27 9.50
N GLU A 105 -32.38 -23.13 9.07
CA GLU A 105 -32.43 -24.53 9.52
C GLU A 105 -31.16 -25.30 9.11
N VAL A 106 -30.65 -25.05 7.90
CA VAL A 106 -29.40 -25.65 7.41
C VAL A 106 -28.21 -25.24 8.27
N MET A 107 -28.10 -23.94 8.57
CA MET A 107 -27.05 -23.42 9.45
C MET A 107 -27.16 -24.01 10.86
N GLU A 108 -28.33 -23.95 11.48
CA GLU A 108 -28.55 -24.42 12.85
C GLU A 108 -28.26 -25.90 12.98
N HIS A 109 -28.72 -26.71 12.02
CA HIS A 109 -28.47 -28.15 11.99
C HIS A 109 -26.97 -28.44 11.84
N TYR A 110 -26.29 -27.81 10.89
CA TYR A 110 -24.86 -28.03 10.68
C TYR A 110 -24.05 -27.67 11.92
N VAL A 111 -24.31 -26.49 12.50
CA VAL A 111 -23.61 -26.01 13.70
C VAL A 111 -23.89 -26.91 14.90
N THR A 112 -25.14 -27.32 15.11
CA THR A 112 -25.51 -28.14 16.28
C THR A 112 -24.97 -29.56 16.18
N MET A 113 -25.10 -30.19 15.02
CA MET A 113 -24.79 -31.61 14.85
C MET A 113 -23.33 -31.88 14.50
N TYR A 114 -22.74 -31.07 13.62
CA TYR A 114 -21.38 -31.29 13.13
C TYR A 114 -20.32 -30.48 13.88
N ILE A 115 -20.62 -29.24 14.29
CA ILE A 115 -19.64 -28.38 14.98
C ILE A 115 -19.67 -28.55 16.50
N HIS A 116 -20.86 -28.49 17.11
CA HIS A 116 -21.01 -28.60 18.57
C HIS A 116 -21.43 -30.01 19.03
N GLY A 117 -21.84 -30.86 18.10
CA GLY A 117 -22.21 -32.23 18.35
C GLY A 117 -21.00 -33.13 18.61
N ASN A 118 -21.27 -34.43 18.67
CA ASN A 118 -20.25 -35.43 19.01
C ASN A 118 -19.12 -35.48 17.96
N LEU A 119 -19.45 -35.27 16.68
CA LEU A 119 -18.46 -35.19 15.60
C LEU A 119 -17.48 -34.04 15.83
N GLY A 120 -17.99 -32.82 16.00
CA GLY A 120 -17.14 -31.65 16.21
C GLY A 120 -16.28 -31.77 17.45
N LYS A 121 -16.82 -32.30 18.56
CA LYS A 121 -16.04 -32.57 19.77
C LYS A 121 -14.91 -33.58 19.56
N ALA A 122 -15.09 -34.55 18.66
CA ALA A 122 -14.08 -35.57 18.37
C ALA A 122 -13.04 -35.10 17.34
N CYS A 123 -13.44 -34.25 16.38
CA CYS A 123 -12.62 -33.87 15.24
C CYS A 123 -11.96 -32.49 15.39
N ILE A 124 -12.56 -31.57 16.17
CA ILE A 124 -12.06 -30.22 16.37
C ILE A 124 -11.25 -30.21 17.68
N PRO A 125 -9.94 -29.87 17.64
CA PRO A 125 -9.13 -29.83 18.84
C PRO A 125 -9.56 -28.69 19.78
N ASP A 126 -9.54 -28.93 21.10
CA ASP A 126 -9.86 -27.92 22.13
C ASP A 126 -8.99 -26.65 21.99
N ASN A 127 -7.77 -26.81 21.50
CA ASN A 127 -6.86 -25.73 21.20
C ASN A 127 -6.62 -25.68 19.68
N ILE A 128 -7.21 -24.68 19.03
CA ILE A 128 -6.98 -24.39 17.62
C ILE A 128 -5.70 -23.54 17.53
N PRO A 129 -4.56 -24.09 17.07
CA PRO A 129 -3.36 -23.29 16.84
C PRO A 129 -3.65 -22.24 15.77
N ASN A 130 -3.17 -21.01 15.96
CA ASN A 130 -3.52 -19.84 15.14
C ASN A 130 -5.00 -19.43 15.21
N ARG A 131 -5.56 -19.31 16.42
CA ARG A 131 -6.85 -18.64 16.61
C ARG A 131 -6.84 -17.29 15.89
N VAL A 132 -7.54 -17.23 14.76
CA VAL A 132 -7.71 -16.00 13.99
C VAL A 132 -8.40 -15.03 14.94
N THR A 133 -7.65 -14.00 15.33
CA THR A 133 -8.20 -12.94 16.17
C THR A 133 -9.02 -12.08 15.23
N ASP A 134 -10.33 -12.08 15.44
CA ASP A 134 -11.22 -11.13 14.80
C ASP A 134 -10.82 -9.71 15.25
N HIS A 135 -10.06 -9.03 14.39
CA HIS A 135 -9.67 -7.64 14.57
C HIS A 135 -10.74 -6.65 14.06
N THR A 136 -11.82 -7.17 13.48
CA THR A 136 -12.98 -6.38 13.10
C THR A 136 -13.74 -5.93 14.36
N CYS A 137 -13.73 -6.70 15.45
CA CYS A 137 -14.38 -6.28 16.70
C CYS A 137 -13.61 -6.68 17.97
N PRO A 138 -12.61 -5.90 18.42
CA PRO A 138 -12.08 -6.08 19.76
C PRO A 138 -13.08 -5.47 20.76
N SER A 139 -13.86 -6.31 21.43
CA SER A 139 -14.51 -5.99 22.72
C SER A 139 -15.22 -4.63 22.76
N GLY A 140 -16.20 -4.40 21.88
CA GLY A 140 -17.04 -3.19 21.92
C GLY A 140 -16.33 -1.88 21.55
N GLY A 141 -15.07 -1.94 21.07
CA GLY A 141 -14.43 -0.84 20.37
C GLY A 141 -14.91 -0.75 18.91
N PRO A 142 -14.85 0.43 18.27
CA PRO A 142 -15.25 0.53 16.87
C PRO A 142 -14.31 -0.26 15.95
N LEU A 143 -14.84 -0.72 14.82
CA LEU A 143 -14.13 -1.51 13.80
C LEU A 143 -12.82 -0.82 13.38
N SER A 144 -11.70 -1.54 13.26
CA SER A 144 -10.38 -1.07 12.76
C SER A 144 -9.76 0.16 13.46
N PRO A 145 -8.51 0.09 13.97
CA PRO A 145 -7.82 1.25 14.57
C PRO A 145 -7.72 2.49 13.67
N SER A 146 -7.85 2.31 12.34
CA SER A 146 -7.87 3.39 11.35
C SER A 146 -9.21 4.12 11.25
N LEU A 147 -10.33 3.53 11.69
CA LEU A 147 -11.67 4.12 11.63
C LEU A 147 -12.10 4.74 12.97
N THR A 148 -11.40 4.46 14.08
CA THR A 148 -11.88 4.82 15.43
C THR A 148 -11.37 6.16 15.96
N THR A 149 -10.43 6.80 15.28
CA THR A 149 -10.06 8.19 15.59
C THR A 149 -10.62 9.05 14.49
N PRO A 150 -11.75 9.75 14.70
CA PRO A 150 -12.26 10.70 13.72
C PRO A 150 -11.14 11.70 13.46
N LEU A 151 -10.54 11.61 12.27
CA LEU A 151 -9.59 12.62 11.86
C LEU A 151 -10.36 13.95 11.86
N PRO A 152 -9.77 15.03 12.40
CA PRO A 152 -10.43 16.33 12.42
C PRO A 152 -10.90 16.62 10.98
N PRO A 153 -12.20 16.84 10.76
CA PRO A 153 -12.74 17.00 9.42
C PRO A 153 -12.00 18.14 8.73
N LEU A 154 -11.44 17.87 7.56
CA LEU A 154 -10.89 18.93 6.73
C LEU A 154 -12.02 19.91 6.39
N ASP A 155 -11.77 21.20 6.53
CA ASP A 155 -12.72 22.26 6.19
C ASP A 155 -12.88 22.38 4.65
N ILE A 156 -13.66 21.47 4.08
CA ILE A 156 -13.90 21.27 2.65
C ILE A 156 -15.40 21.41 2.41
N SER A 157 -15.81 22.27 1.47
CA SER A 157 -17.20 22.40 1.06
C SER A 157 -17.70 21.17 0.30
N LEU A 158 -19.02 20.96 0.25
CA LEU A 158 -19.62 19.82 -0.45
C LEU A 158 -19.19 19.73 -1.94
N ALA A 159 -19.01 20.88 -2.59
CA ALA A 159 -18.56 20.96 -3.98
C ALA A 159 -17.09 20.54 -4.13
N GLU A 160 -16.21 20.97 -3.22
CA GLU A 160 -14.80 20.57 -3.22
C GLU A 160 -14.64 19.09 -2.84
N GLN A 161 -15.51 18.57 -1.97
CA GLN A 161 -15.56 17.15 -1.63
C GLN A 161 -15.87 16.30 -2.86
N GLN A 162 -16.90 16.66 -3.64
CA GLN A 162 -17.25 15.99 -4.89
C GLN A 162 -16.14 16.09 -5.92
N GLN A 163 -15.51 17.26 -6.05
CA GLN A 163 -14.40 17.46 -6.99
C GLN A 163 -13.18 16.59 -6.66
N LEU A 164 -12.92 16.33 -5.39
CA LEU A 164 -11.82 15.48 -4.93
C LEU A 164 -12.20 13.98 -4.90
N GLY A 165 -13.50 13.64 -4.97
CA GLY A 165 -13.99 12.31 -4.64
C GLY A 165 -13.59 11.90 -3.21
N TYR A 166 -13.50 12.85 -2.28
CA TYR A 166 -12.97 12.59 -0.93
C TYR A 166 -14.10 12.22 0.04
N MET A 167 -13.84 11.26 0.92
CA MET A 167 -14.76 10.76 1.95
C MET A 167 -14.21 11.15 3.34
N PRO A 168 -14.64 12.30 3.91
CA PRO A 168 -14.01 12.88 5.10
C PRO A 168 -14.03 12.00 6.35
N LEU A 169 -15.10 11.21 6.54
CA LEU A 169 -15.24 10.31 7.68
C LEU A 169 -14.37 9.05 7.58
N ARG A 170 -13.81 8.78 6.40
CA ARG A 170 -12.96 7.62 6.12
C ARG A 170 -11.51 7.99 5.82
N ASP A 171 -11.24 9.28 5.60
CA ASP A 171 -9.95 9.78 5.06
C ASP A 171 -9.56 9.05 3.76
N ASP A 172 -10.55 8.69 2.95
CA ASP A 172 -10.40 7.92 1.71
C ASP A 172 -10.80 8.74 0.48
N TYR A 173 -10.19 8.43 -0.66
CA TYR A 173 -10.61 8.94 -1.96
C TYR A 173 -11.38 7.85 -2.72
N GLU A 174 -12.32 8.24 -3.59
CA GLU A 174 -13.01 7.34 -4.51
C GLU A 174 -12.02 6.63 -5.45
N ILE A 175 -10.97 7.35 -5.85
CA ILE A 175 -9.86 6.81 -6.63
C ILE A 175 -8.58 7.00 -5.81
N GLU A 176 -8.04 5.89 -5.31
CA GLU A 176 -6.82 5.90 -4.52
C GLU A 176 -5.57 5.82 -5.41
N TYR A 177 -4.44 6.21 -4.85
CA TYR A 177 -3.15 5.94 -5.49
C TYR A 177 -2.92 4.43 -5.60
N ASP A 178 -2.59 3.97 -6.80
CA ASP A 178 -2.44 2.55 -7.16
C ASP A 178 -3.72 1.75 -6.83
N GLN A 179 -4.82 2.12 -7.50
CA GLN A 179 -6.15 1.51 -7.35
C GLN A 179 -6.19 0.00 -7.65
N ASP A 180 -5.21 -0.49 -8.39
CA ASP A 180 -5.08 -1.89 -8.77
C ASP A 180 -4.28 -2.72 -7.75
N ALA A 181 -3.85 -2.12 -6.64
CA ALA A 181 -3.09 -2.80 -5.60
C ALA A 181 -3.84 -4.04 -5.05
N GLU A 182 -5.16 -3.91 -4.93
CA GLU A 182 -6.07 -4.92 -4.41
C GLU A 182 -6.16 -6.14 -5.35
N LYS A 183 -5.91 -5.99 -6.66
CA LYS A 183 -5.85 -7.13 -7.61
C LYS A 183 -4.78 -8.15 -7.24
N LEU A 184 -3.72 -7.72 -6.54
CA LEU A 184 -2.64 -8.61 -6.09
C LEU A 184 -3.13 -9.64 -5.07
N ILE A 185 -4.16 -9.29 -4.29
CA ILE A 185 -4.67 -10.12 -3.20
C ILE A 185 -6.07 -10.66 -3.48
N SER A 186 -6.78 -10.14 -4.49
CA SER A 186 -8.20 -10.46 -4.75
C SER A 186 -8.46 -11.94 -5.07
N GLY A 187 -7.47 -12.66 -5.61
CA GLY A 187 -7.56 -14.08 -5.93
C GLY A 187 -6.89 -15.01 -4.92
N LEU A 188 -6.41 -14.50 -3.78
CA LEU A 188 -5.76 -15.34 -2.78
C LEU A 188 -6.81 -16.10 -1.96
N SER A 189 -6.79 -17.44 -2.05
CA SER A 189 -7.48 -18.33 -1.11
C SER A 189 -6.48 -18.86 -0.08
N VAL A 190 -6.93 -19.14 1.15
CA VAL A 190 -6.12 -19.77 2.20
C VAL A 190 -6.72 -21.13 2.48
N ASN A 191 -6.00 -22.20 2.15
CA ASN A 191 -6.46 -23.57 2.39
C ASN A 191 -5.62 -24.23 3.47
N TYR A 192 -6.19 -25.23 4.15
CA TYR A 192 -5.53 -25.92 5.26
C TYR A 192 -4.46 -26.92 4.78
N ASP A 193 -4.56 -27.36 3.54
CA ASP A 193 -3.68 -28.30 2.85
C ASP A 193 -2.64 -27.60 1.95
N ASP A 194 -2.57 -26.26 1.98
CA ASP A 194 -1.57 -25.49 1.25
C ASP A 194 -0.15 -25.94 1.64
N GLU A 195 0.71 -26.17 0.63
CA GLU A 195 2.11 -26.45 0.88
C GLU A 195 2.85 -25.23 1.47
N ASP A 196 3.90 -25.45 2.26
CA ASP A 196 4.73 -24.37 2.86
C ASP A 196 5.16 -23.29 1.84
N VAL A 197 5.45 -23.70 0.61
CA VAL A 197 5.88 -22.80 -0.47
C VAL A 197 4.73 -21.90 -0.92
N GLU A 198 3.52 -22.46 -1.00
CA GLU A 198 2.31 -21.72 -1.36
C GLU A 198 1.94 -20.73 -0.25
N ILE A 199 2.02 -21.16 1.01
CA ILE A 199 1.80 -20.28 2.17
C ILE A 199 2.77 -19.09 2.14
N GLU A 200 4.06 -19.32 1.90
CA GLU A 200 5.05 -18.23 1.81
C GLU A 200 4.83 -17.34 0.59
N MET A 201 4.37 -17.88 -0.55
CA MET A 201 3.98 -17.08 -1.70
C MET A 201 2.79 -16.17 -1.37
N LYS A 202 1.74 -16.69 -0.74
CA LYS A 202 0.56 -15.93 -0.31
C LYS A 202 0.96 -14.81 0.68
N ARG A 203 1.83 -15.12 1.65
CA ARG A 203 2.43 -14.13 2.57
C ARG A 203 3.20 -13.03 1.84
N ALA A 204 3.97 -13.38 0.82
CA ALA A 204 4.72 -12.41 0.02
C ALA A 204 3.79 -11.44 -0.75
N HIS A 205 2.70 -11.95 -1.32
CA HIS A 205 1.69 -11.11 -1.99
C HIS A 205 1.04 -10.12 -1.01
N VAL A 206 0.67 -10.60 0.19
CA VAL A 206 0.12 -9.75 1.25
C VAL A 206 1.14 -8.70 1.69
N ASP A 207 2.40 -9.07 1.91
CA ASP A 207 3.47 -8.14 2.29
C ASP A 207 3.74 -7.08 1.20
N MET A 208 3.67 -7.46 -0.07
CA MET A 208 3.72 -6.52 -1.20
C MET A 208 2.55 -5.54 -1.17
N TYR A 209 1.32 -6.02 -0.94
CA TYR A 209 0.14 -5.17 -0.81
C TYR A 209 0.25 -4.21 0.39
N VAL A 210 0.74 -4.67 1.54
CA VAL A 210 0.97 -3.83 2.72
C VAL A 210 1.97 -2.70 2.43
N ARG A 211 3.01 -2.94 1.62
CA ARG A 211 3.92 -1.86 1.18
C ARG A 211 3.21 -0.81 0.33
N LYS A 212 2.32 -1.24 -0.57
CA LYS A 212 1.50 -0.32 -1.38
C LYS A 212 0.58 0.52 -0.50
N LEU A 213 -0.06 -0.07 0.50
CA LEU A 213 -0.88 0.65 1.48
C LEU A 213 -0.06 1.69 2.27
N ARG A 214 1.16 1.35 2.70
CA ARG A 214 2.06 2.31 3.38
C ARG A 214 2.41 3.50 2.49
N GLU A 215 2.68 3.26 1.20
CA GLU A 215 2.95 4.34 0.24
C GLU A 215 1.71 5.21 0.00
N ARG A 216 0.52 4.60 -0.11
CA ARG A 216 -0.75 5.32 -0.21
C ARG A 216 -0.97 6.23 1.00
N GLN A 217 -0.77 5.72 2.22
CA GLN A 217 -0.84 6.53 3.45
C GLN A 217 0.22 7.64 3.49
N ARG A 218 1.46 7.34 3.08
CA ARG A 218 2.53 8.35 3.01
C ARG A 218 2.15 9.51 2.11
N ARG A 219 1.52 9.24 0.96
CA ARG A 219 1.03 10.29 0.04
C ARG A 219 -0.09 11.13 0.65
N LYS A 220 -1.04 10.51 1.36
CA LYS A 220 -2.07 11.24 2.12
C LYS A 220 -1.44 12.18 3.14
N ASN A 221 -0.45 11.69 3.90
CA ASN A 221 0.29 12.50 4.86
C ASN A 221 1.02 13.68 4.17
N VAL A 222 1.71 13.43 3.06
CA VAL A 222 2.36 14.51 2.27
C VAL A 222 1.34 15.54 1.77
N ALA A 223 0.18 15.11 1.26
CA ALA A 223 -0.85 16.04 0.81
C ALA A 223 -1.34 16.96 1.93
N ARG A 224 -1.45 16.42 3.15
CA ARG A 224 -1.84 17.15 4.37
C ARG A 224 -0.71 18.06 4.88
N ASP A 225 0.48 17.53 5.07
CA ASP A 225 1.64 18.22 5.66
C ASP A 225 2.12 19.40 4.81
N TYR A 226 1.94 19.31 3.49
CA TYR A 226 2.29 20.37 2.54
C TYR A 226 1.08 21.22 2.11
N ASN A 227 -0.07 21.03 2.76
CA ASN A 227 -1.31 21.76 2.52
C ASN A 227 -1.72 21.79 1.02
N LEU A 228 -1.48 20.69 0.31
CA LEU A 228 -1.62 20.62 -1.15
C LEU A 228 -3.10 20.65 -1.59
N VAL A 229 -4.02 20.20 -0.72
CA VAL A 229 -5.45 20.17 -1.03
C VAL A 229 -6.02 21.60 -1.17
N PRO A 230 -5.86 22.53 -0.21
CA PRO A 230 -6.24 23.93 -0.42
C PRO A 230 -5.57 24.61 -1.61
N THR A 231 -4.29 24.30 -1.87
CA THR A 231 -3.57 24.82 -3.05
C THR A 231 -4.20 24.32 -4.35
N PHE A 232 -4.55 23.04 -4.43
CA PHE A 232 -5.23 22.43 -5.57
C PHE A 232 -6.61 23.06 -5.80
N LEU A 233 -7.36 23.32 -4.72
CA LEU A 233 -8.66 24.00 -4.75
C LEU A 233 -8.55 25.51 -5.01
N GLY A 234 -7.32 26.05 -5.14
CA GLY A 234 -7.08 27.45 -5.51
C GLY A 234 -7.27 28.46 -4.38
N ARG A 235 -7.39 28.04 -3.12
CA ARG A 235 -7.63 28.92 -1.96
C ARG A 235 -6.48 29.93 -1.74
N ASP A 236 -5.23 29.52 -1.99
CA ASP A 236 -4.04 30.38 -1.90
C ASP A 236 -4.04 31.60 -2.85
N LYS A 237 -4.77 31.51 -3.98
CA LYS A 237 -4.92 32.64 -4.91
C LYS A 237 -5.99 33.61 -4.43
N LYS A 238 -7.08 33.07 -3.89
CA LYS A 238 -8.23 33.82 -3.38
C LYS A 238 -7.86 34.67 -2.17
N ASP A 239 -6.99 34.14 -1.30
CA ASP A 239 -6.51 34.87 -0.11
C ASP A 239 -5.49 35.97 -0.49
N LYS A 240 -4.63 35.73 -1.49
CA LYS A 240 -3.71 36.75 -2.03
C LYS A 240 -4.41 37.89 -2.78
N GLU A 241 -5.57 37.63 -3.38
CA GLU A 241 -6.39 38.67 -4.00
C GLU A 241 -7.15 39.52 -2.98
N LYS A 242 -7.55 38.93 -1.84
CA LYS A 242 -8.18 39.65 -0.72
C LYS A 242 -7.20 40.51 0.10
N GLU A 243 -5.91 40.18 0.13
CA GLU A 243 -4.89 40.94 0.88
C GLU A 243 -4.38 42.22 0.18
N LYS A 244 -4.84 42.58 -1.02
CA LYS A 244 -4.50 43.89 -1.62
C LYS A 244 -5.38 45.00 -1.02
N PRO A 245 -4.83 45.99 -0.28
CA PRO A 245 -5.62 47.08 0.23
C PRO A 245 -5.91 48.08 -0.91
N GLY A 246 -7.16 48.12 -1.37
CA GLY A 246 -7.68 49.21 -2.17
C GLY A 246 -7.88 50.45 -1.30
N ALA A 247 -7.13 51.51 -1.60
CA ALA A 247 -7.25 52.80 -0.93
C ALA A 247 -8.46 53.61 -1.46
N LEU A 248 -9.34 53.97 -0.52
CA LEU A 248 -10.20 55.16 -0.41
C LEU A 248 -11.20 55.58 -1.52
N GLY A 249 -12.44 55.75 -1.08
CA GLY A 249 -13.45 56.65 -1.68
C GLY A 249 -14.69 56.76 -0.79
N VAL A 250 -14.72 57.79 0.07
CA VAL A 250 -15.83 58.17 0.98
C VAL A 250 -16.95 58.90 0.23
N THR A 251 -18.22 58.64 0.57
CA THR A 251 -19.31 59.58 0.96
C THR A 251 -20.67 58.85 0.89
N GLY A 252 -21.42 58.75 2.01
CA GLY A 252 -22.69 59.47 2.29
C GLY A 252 -23.91 58.69 1.75
N THR A 253 -25.06 58.47 2.38
CA THR A 253 -25.74 59.01 3.57
C THR A 253 -27.04 58.17 3.76
N ALA A 254 -27.52 58.14 5.01
CA ALA A 254 -28.92 58.07 5.47
C ALA A 254 -29.74 56.76 5.39
N GLY A 255 -30.36 56.42 6.54
CA GLY A 255 -31.62 55.67 6.63
C GLY A 255 -31.68 54.64 7.75
N GLY A 256 -32.30 55.00 8.89
CA GLY A 256 -32.69 54.06 9.96
C GLY A 256 -33.67 52.98 9.46
N VAL A 257 -34.13 52.01 10.23
CA VAL A 257 -34.55 52.00 11.64
C VAL A 257 -34.83 50.53 12.01
N GLY A 258 -34.70 50.20 13.30
CA GLY A 258 -35.62 49.29 13.99
C GLY A 258 -35.15 47.86 14.28
N GLY A 259 -35.21 47.47 15.56
CA GLY A 259 -35.64 46.12 15.92
C GLY A 259 -34.77 45.29 16.87
N ALA A 260 -34.52 45.82 18.07
CA ALA A 260 -34.66 45.16 19.37
C ALA A 260 -34.58 43.62 19.52
N ALA A 261 -33.66 43.22 20.41
CA ALA A 261 -33.91 42.55 21.70
C ALA A 261 -33.59 41.05 21.90
N ALA A 262 -32.81 40.86 22.98
CA ALA A 262 -32.79 39.79 23.99
C ALA A 262 -32.44 38.37 23.51
N GLY A 263 -31.59 37.60 24.19
CA GLY A 263 -31.11 37.63 25.57
C GLY A 263 -31.21 36.21 26.14
N GLY A 264 -30.19 35.75 26.87
CA GLY A 264 -30.28 34.50 27.64
C GLY A 264 -28.97 33.71 27.65
N GLY A 265 -28.21 33.84 28.74
CA GLY A 265 -27.09 32.95 29.06
C GLY A 265 -27.49 31.81 30.00
N THR A 266 -26.58 30.85 30.16
CA THR A 266 -26.26 30.01 31.35
C THR A 266 -25.27 28.92 30.86
N ALA A 267 -24.00 28.90 31.28
CA ALA A 267 -23.45 28.20 32.47
C ALA A 267 -23.87 26.72 32.54
N GLY A 268 -23.03 25.69 32.60
CA GLY A 268 -21.58 25.53 32.68
C GLY A 268 -21.29 24.09 33.17
N SER A 269 -20.19 23.46 32.74
CA SER A 269 -19.43 22.48 33.56
C SER A 269 -18.20 22.00 32.79
N GLY A 270 -17.04 22.19 33.41
CA GLY A 270 -15.75 21.80 32.86
C GLY A 270 -15.41 20.34 33.11
N SER A 271 -14.63 19.79 32.19
CA SER A 271 -13.75 18.66 32.45
C SER A 271 -12.41 18.95 31.77
N THR A 272 -11.36 18.82 32.56
CA THR A 272 -9.98 19.21 32.25
C THR A 272 -9.29 18.15 31.40
N THR A 273 -8.92 18.49 30.16
CA THR A 273 -7.91 17.75 29.38
C THR A 273 -6.86 18.71 28.86
N ALA A 274 -5.61 18.34 29.06
CA ALA A 274 -4.41 19.14 28.84
C ALA A 274 -4.38 19.81 27.45
N ALA A 275 -4.18 21.13 27.45
CA ALA A 275 -3.96 21.92 26.25
C ALA A 275 -2.65 21.52 25.56
N GLY A 276 -2.74 20.98 24.35
CA GLY A 276 -1.64 20.98 23.40
C GLY A 276 -1.28 22.43 23.02
N PRO A 277 -0.05 22.69 22.54
CA PRO A 277 0.40 24.05 22.30
C PRO A 277 -0.47 24.67 21.20
N GLY A 278 -1.11 25.81 21.53
CA GLY A 278 -1.90 26.59 20.60
C GLY A 278 -1.07 27.11 19.41
N PRO A 279 -1.73 27.70 18.40
CA PRO A 279 -1.04 28.19 17.20
C PRO A 279 -0.04 29.27 17.60
N VAL A 280 1.23 29.01 17.33
CA VAL A 280 2.32 29.97 17.57
C VAL A 280 2.07 31.17 16.65
N PRO A 281 2.14 32.42 17.16
CA PRO A 281 1.95 33.60 16.33
C PRO A 281 2.99 33.59 15.21
N SER A 282 2.51 33.63 13.97
CA SER A 282 3.36 33.66 12.78
C SER A 282 4.33 34.84 12.87
N THR A 283 5.62 34.56 12.96
CA THR A 283 6.67 35.58 12.90
C THR A 283 6.58 36.35 11.57
N PRO A 284 6.81 37.67 11.56
CA PRO A 284 6.73 38.46 10.33
C PRO A 284 7.64 37.87 9.26
N LYS A 285 7.06 37.51 8.10
CA LYS A 285 7.75 36.84 6.99
C LYS A 285 8.97 37.67 6.56
N ARG A 286 10.16 37.21 6.96
CA ARG A 286 11.43 37.80 6.54
C ARG A 286 11.55 37.71 5.01
N LYS A 287 12.01 38.78 4.36
CA LYS A 287 12.32 38.75 2.92
C LYS A 287 13.41 37.72 2.65
N ILE A 288 13.02 36.61 2.03
CA ILE A 288 13.92 35.52 1.63
C ILE A 288 14.86 36.04 0.54
N THR A 289 16.17 35.93 0.79
CA THR A 289 17.23 36.34 -0.14
C THR A 289 17.29 35.43 -1.37
N LYS A 290 17.90 35.90 -2.48
CA LYS A 290 18.06 35.11 -3.71
C LYS A 290 18.82 33.80 -3.46
N GLU A 291 19.85 33.86 -2.62
CA GLU A 291 20.66 32.70 -2.23
C GLU A 291 19.85 31.67 -1.42
N GLU A 292 19.01 32.12 -0.49
CA GLU A 292 18.14 31.22 0.29
C GLU A 292 17.12 30.50 -0.59
N LYS A 293 16.59 31.16 -1.63
CA LYS A 293 15.69 30.53 -2.61
C LYS A 293 16.38 29.43 -3.39
N GLU A 294 17.59 29.70 -3.89
CA GLU A 294 18.39 28.71 -4.64
C GLU A 294 18.74 27.50 -3.76
N GLN A 295 19.05 27.76 -2.49
CA GLN A 295 19.37 26.71 -1.53
C GLN A 295 18.14 25.86 -1.16
N ARG A 296 16.94 26.46 -1.03
CA ARG A 296 15.67 25.73 -0.90
C ARG A 296 15.40 24.83 -2.09
N VAL A 297 15.70 25.27 -3.31
CA VAL A 297 15.55 24.43 -4.51
C VAL A 297 16.53 23.25 -4.47
N ARG A 298 17.79 23.47 -4.09
CA ARG A 298 18.79 22.38 -3.98
C ARG A 298 18.41 21.32 -2.94
N LEU A 299 17.83 21.73 -1.82
CA LEU A 299 17.46 20.82 -0.72
C LEU A 299 16.05 20.25 -0.84
N ARG A 300 15.31 20.59 -1.91
CA ARG A 300 13.93 20.13 -2.14
C ARG A 300 13.79 18.61 -2.15
N GLY A 301 14.83 17.87 -2.55
CA GLY A 301 14.83 16.40 -2.50
C GLY A 301 14.69 15.83 -1.09
N LEU A 302 15.14 16.54 -0.07
CA LEU A 302 15.05 16.10 1.34
C LEU A 302 13.61 16.15 1.88
N CYS A 303 12.73 16.94 1.25
CA CYS A 303 11.30 16.97 1.57
C CYS A 303 10.61 15.60 1.40
N GLN A 304 11.24 14.66 0.68
CA GLN A 304 10.72 13.29 0.54
C GLN A 304 10.87 12.47 1.84
N PHE A 305 11.74 12.89 2.76
CA PHE A 305 12.14 12.12 3.93
C PHE A 305 11.94 12.87 5.27
N MET A 306 11.40 14.09 5.24
CA MET A 306 11.25 14.94 6.42
C MET A 306 9.85 15.56 6.48
N ALA A 307 9.32 15.75 7.68
CA ALA A 307 8.07 16.51 7.88
C ALA A 307 8.30 18.01 7.61
N THR A 308 7.23 18.73 7.21
CA THR A 308 7.31 20.17 6.85
C THR A 308 7.95 21.01 7.95
N ARG A 309 7.56 20.79 9.20
CA ARG A 309 8.10 21.52 10.35
C ARG A 309 9.60 21.28 10.52
N GLU A 310 10.04 20.03 10.42
CA GLU A 310 11.45 19.67 10.54
C GLU A 310 12.29 20.26 9.41
N PHE A 311 11.75 20.31 8.19
CA PHE A 311 12.41 20.90 7.04
C PHE A 311 12.53 22.42 7.15
N GLU A 312 11.51 23.11 7.64
CA GLU A 312 11.57 24.55 7.92
C GLU A 312 12.56 24.85 9.07
N ASP A 313 12.50 24.07 10.15
CA ASP A 313 13.44 24.19 11.27
C ASP A 313 14.89 23.97 10.82
N LEU A 314 15.14 23.00 9.92
CA LEU A 314 16.45 22.78 9.32
C LEU A 314 16.93 24.02 8.56
N PHE A 315 16.06 24.64 7.76
CA PHE A 315 16.40 25.84 7.00
C PHE A 315 16.71 27.04 7.91
N GLU A 316 15.90 27.26 8.93
CA GLU A 316 16.15 28.30 9.92
C GLU A 316 17.48 28.07 10.67
N ASN A 317 17.74 26.83 11.07
CA ASN A 317 18.97 26.45 11.75
C ASN A 317 20.20 26.64 10.87
N MET A 318 20.15 26.25 9.59
CA MET A 318 21.25 26.47 8.64
C MET A 318 21.53 27.97 8.43
N HIS A 319 20.49 28.80 8.36
CA HIS A 319 20.67 30.25 8.26
C HIS A 319 21.30 30.81 9.54
N LYS A 320 20.77 30.43 10.70
CA LYS A 320 21.28 30.83 12.01
C LYS A 320 22.75 30.44 12.18
N GLU A 321 23.11 29.22 11.77
CA GLU A 321 24.49 28.74 11.76
C GLU A 321 25.39 29.63 10.88
N ARG A 322 24.96 29.98 9.66
CA ARG A 322 25.73 30.85 8.75
C ARG A 322 25.98 32.22 9.37
N VAL A 323 24.95 32.82 9.97
CA VAL A 323 25.05 34.12 10.66
C VAL A 323 26.00 34.03 11.85
N LEU A 324 25.87 32.99 12.68
CA LEU A 324 26.75 32.77 13.82
C LEU A 324 28.20 32.56 13.39
N ARG A 325 28.46 31.75 12.34
CA ARG A 325 29.80 31.57 11.79
C ARG A 325 30.41 32.87 11.26
N ALA A 326 29.61 33.71 10.60
CA ALA A 326 30.06 35.03 10.17
C ALA A 326 30.41 35.92 11.37
N LYS A 327 29.56 35.93 12.41
CA LYS A 327 29.79 36.70 13.62
C LYS A 327 31.02 36.22 14.39
N VAL A 328 31.24 34.91 14.48
CA VAL A 328 32.44 34.33 15.10
C VAL A 328 33.70 34.78 14.36
N ARG A 329 33.71 34.74 13.03
CA ARG A 329 34.87 35.22 12.23
C ARG A 329 35.13 36.71 12.41
N GLU A 330 34.06 37.51 12.51
CA GLU A 330 34.13 38.95 12.81
C GLU A 330 34.75 39.18 14.20
N LEU A 331 34.26 38.51 15.24
CA LEU A 331 34.79 38.61 16.60
C LEU A 331 36.24 38.13 16.70
N GLN A 332 36.60 37.06 16.01
CA GLN A 332 37.99 36.59 15.93
C GLN A 332 38.90 37.60 15.21
N ARG A 333 38.38 38.33 14.21
CA ARG A 333 39.11 39.42 13.56
C ARG A 333 39.34 40.57 14.53
N TYR A 334 38.33 40.95 15.30
CA TYR A 334 38.47 41.98 16.34
C TYR A 334 39.57 41.60 17.34
N ARG A 335 39.54 40.36 17.85
CA ARG A 335 40.58 39.86 18.76
C ARG A 335 41.98 39.89 18.16
N ARG A 336 42.15 39.49 16.90
CA ARG A 336 43.45 39.56 16.19
C ARG A 336 43.97 40.98 15.99
N ASN A 337 43.10 41.98 15.98
CA ASN A 337 43.46 43.39 15.84
C ASN A 337 43.47 44.13 17.19
N GLY A 338 43.51 43.40 18.31
CA GLY A 338 43.68 43.97 19.64
C GLY A 338 42.40 44.55 20.27
N ILE A 339 41.24 44.35 19.66
CA ILE A 339 39.96 44.82 20.19
C ILE A 339 39.49 43.85 21.28
N ALA A 340 39.35 44.35 22.50
CA ALA A 340 38.99 43.54 23.66
C ALA A 340 37.55 43.76 24.11
N ARG A 341 36.93 44.90 23.75
CA ARG A 341 35.54 45.25 24.08
C ARG A 341 34.68 45.42 22.84
N LEU A 342 33.39 45.10 22.95
CA LEU A 342 32.44 45.24 21.83
C LEU A 342 32.21 46.70 21.42
N GLU A 343 32.28 47.63 22.36
CA GLU A 343 32.10 49.08 22.11
C GLU A 343 33.15 49.63 21.14
N GLU A 344 34.39 49.15 21.25
CA GLU A 344 35.54 49.52 20.41
C GLU A 344 35.39 49.01 18.96
N SER A 345 34.48 48.07 18.69
CA SER A 345 34.31 47.46 17.35
C SER A 345 33.72 48.41 16.32
N ALA A 346 32.87 49.35 16.73
CA ALA A 346 32.22 50.30 15.83
C ALA A 346 33.24 51.27 15.21
N GLU A 347 34.17 51.78 16.02
CA GLU A 347 35.25 52.65 15.57
C GLU A 347 36.22 51.93 14.63
N TYR A 348 36.54 50.67 14.94
CA TYR A 348 37.38 49.84 14.09
C TYR A 348 36.74 49.56 12.72
N GLU A 349 35.46 49.18 12.66
CA GLU A 349 34.76 48.95 11.39
C GLU A 349 34.62 50.25 10.59
N ALA A 350 34.36 51.39 11.23
CA ALA A 350 34.34 52.70 10.56
C ALA A 350 35.72 53.04 9.95
N ALA A 351 36.80 52.84 10.71
CA ALA A 351 38.16 53.05 10.22
C ALA A 351 38.55 52.07 9.10
N ARG A 352 38.13 50.81 9.20
CA ARG A 352 38.34 49.78 8.18
C ARG A 352 37.58 50.11 6.90
N HIS A 353 36.31 50.46 6.97
CA HIS A 353 35.50 50.84 5.84
C HIS A 353 36.08 52.07 5.12
N LYS A 354 36.58 53.05 5.88
CA LYS A 354 37.31 54.21 5.33
C LYS A 354 38.60 53.82 4.60
N ARG A 355 39.32 52.79 5.08
CA ARG A 355 40.51 52.23 4.40
C ARG A 355 40.16 51.46 3.14
N GLU A 356 39.13 50.60 3.17
CA GLU A 356 38.67 49.84 2.00
C GLU A 356 38.16 50.78 0.90
N LYS A 357 37.34 51.78 1.23
CA LYS A 357 36.87 52.80 0.27
C LYS A 357 38.00 53.60 -0.37
N ARG A 358 39.06 53.91 0.39
CA ARG A 358 40.27 54.56 -0.17
C ARG A 358 41.05 53.64 -1.11
N LYS A 359 41.11 52.34 -0.80
CA LYS A 359 41.77 51.33 -1.64
C LYS A 359 41.00 51.09 -2.94
N GLU A 360 39.68 51.02 -2.87
CA GLU A 360 38.78 50.86 -4.02
C GLU A 360 38.82 52.08 -4.96
N ASN A 361 38.78 53.29 -4.40
CA ASN A 361 38.97 54.52 -5.19
C ASN A 361 40.35 54.57 -5.86
N LYS A 362 41.40 54.04 -5.22
CA LYS A 362 42.75 53.97 -5.81
C LYS A 362 42.84 52.91 -6.91
N SER A 363 42.18 51.76 -6.78
CA SER A 363 42.13 50.75 -7.86
C SER A 363 41.37 51.23 -9.09
N VAL A 364 40.26 51.97 -8.90
CA VAL A 364 39.48 52.56 -10.01
C VAL A 364 40.29 53.61 -10.77
N VAL A 365 41.08 54.44 -10.07
CA VAL A 365 41.98 55.42 -10.70
C VAL A 365 43.12 54.75 -11.48
N THR A 366 43.59 53.58 -11.03
CA THR A 366 44.68 52.85 -11.68
C THR A 366 44.20 52.12 -12.95
N SER A 367 42.98 51.58 -12.95
CA SER A 367 42.37 51.00 -14.17
C SER A 367 41.99 52.03 -15.24
N LYS A 368 41.82 53.31 -14.89
CA LYS A 368 41.47 54.37 -15.84
C LYS A 368 42.68 54.97 -16.57
N ARG A 369 43.92 54.60 -16.19
CA ARG A 369 45.18 55.18 -16.72
C ARG A 369 45.94 54.25 -17.68
N GLY A 370 45.35 53.11 -18.05
CA GLY A 370 45.97 52.06 -18.88
C GLY A 370 45.33 51.87 -20.27
N SER A 371 44.93 52.94 -20.95
CA SER A 371 44.50 52.87 -22.35
C SER A 371 45.15 54.01 -23.15
N GLY A 372 46.21 53.67 -23.89
CA GLY A 372 46.99 54.61 -24.69
C GLY A 372 48.20 53.96 -25.38
N GLY A 373 47.96 53.26 -26.49
CA GLY A 373 48.79 53.24 -27.71
C GLY A 373 50.20 52.64 -27.70
N GLY A 374 50.33 51.42 -28.26
CA GLY A 374 50.96 51.21 -29.58
C GLY A 374 52.50 51.06 -29.71
N GLY A 375 52.92 49.91 -30.25
CA GLY A 375 53.82 49.89 -31.43
C GLY A 375 55.16 49.12 -31.35
N GLY A 376 55.17 47.86 -31.85
CA GLY A 376 56.24 47.16 -32.62
C GLY A 376 57.65 46.98 -32.02
N LEU A 377 58.53 46.05 -32.44
CA LEU A 377 58.60 44.94 -33.40
C LEU A 377 59.97 44.26 -33.13
N GLY A 378 60.14 42.95 -33.36
CA GLY A 378 61.47 42.32 -33.42
C GLY A 378 61.50 40.80 -33.27
N SER A 379 61.51 40.10 -34.41
CA SER A 379 61.62 38.64 -34.58
C SER A 379 62.98 38.05 -34.18
N GLY A 380 62.99 36.76 -33.83
CA GLY A 380 64.19 35.91 -33.79
C GLY A 380 63.89 34.45 -33.44
N MET A 381 64.17 33.55 -34.39
CA MET A 381 63.87 32.10 -34.43
C MET A 381 64.51 31.24 -33.31
N GLY A 382 63.91 30.07 -33.03
CA GLY A 382 64.58 28.97 -32.32
C GLY A 382 63.67 27.81 -31.93
N LEU A 383 63.74 26.71 -32.70
CA LEU A 383 63.05 25.42 -32.59
C LEU A 383 63.13 24.73 -31.21
N GLY A 384 62.14 23.89 -30.88
CA GLY A 384 62.32 22.82 -29.88
C GLY A 384 61.06 22.31 -29.18
N VAL A 385 60.31 21.44 -29.87
CA VAL A 385 59.56 20.26 -29.40
C VAL A 385 59.27 20.12 -27.88
N GLY A 386 57.99 19.98 -27.54
CA GLY A 386 57.56 19.47 -26.24
C GLY A 386 56.06 19.56 -26.01
N ALA A 387 55.32 18.52 -26.41
CA ALA A 387 53.88 18.37 -26.29
C ALA A 387 53.37 18.40 -24.83
N GLY A 388 52.14 18.87 -24.63
CA GLY A 388 51.39 18.68 -23.37
C GLY A 388 50.36 19.75 -23.01
N VAL A 389 49.44 20.07 -23.92
CA VAL A 389 48.18 20.80 -23.65
C VAL A 389 47.39 20.02 -22.57
N GLY A 390 46.78 20.58 -21.52
CA GLY A 390 46.28 21.93 -21.33
C GLY A 390 44.75 21.90 -21.24
N GLY A 391 44.24 22.07 -20.02
CA GLY A 391 42.97 22.76 -19.71
C GLY A 391 41.66 22.15 -20.22
N GLY A 392 40.83 21.69 -19.28
CA GLY A 392 39.38 21.78 -19.50
C GLY A 392 38.90 23.21 -19.35
N ILE A 393 37.81 23.60 -20.02
CA ILE A 393 36.73 24.45 -19.46
C ILE A 393 35.45 24.33 -20.32
N ALA A 394 34.31 24.40 -19.62
CA ALA A 394 33.05 25.04 -20.00
C ALA A 394 32.21 24.53 -21.20
N GLY A 395 31.03 23.98 -20.86
CA GLY A 395 29.75 24.68 -21.01
C GLY A 395 29.21 24.96 -22.42
N GLY A 396 28.08 24.33 -22.75
CA GLY A 396 27.23 24.72 -23.89
C GLY A 396 25.87 24.04 -23.85
N LEU A 397 24.82 24.84 -23.64
CA LEU A 397 23.41 24.49 -23.76
C LEU A 397 23.04 24.14 -25.21
N GLY A 398 22.09 23.22 -25.40
CA GLY A 398 21.49 23.03 -26.72
C GLY A 398 20.44 21.92 -26.81
N ALA A 399 19.20 22.34 -27.00
CA ALA A 399 18.10 21.66 -27.69
C ALA A 399 17.40 20.48 -27.00
N GLY A 400 16.12 20.73 -26.68
CA GLY A 400 15.12 19.67 -26.60
C GLY A 400 15.00 18.96 -27.94
N GLY A 401 15.01 17.63 -27.87
CA GLY A 401 14.46 16.74 -28.87
C GLY A 401 13.46 15.86 -28.15
N GLY A 402 12.18 15.98 -28.51
CA GLY A 402 11.20 14.97 -28.16
C GLY A 402 11.72 13.63 -28.67
N ILE A 403 11.82 12.66 -27.77
CA ILE A 403 12.01 11.28 -28.15
C ILE A 403 10.68 10.89 -28.80
N LYS A 404 10.71 10.80 -30.14
CA LYS A 404 9.74 10.04 -30.90
C LYS A 404 9.64 8.65 -30.27
N GLU A 405 8.45 8.29 -29.85
CA GLU A 405 8.08 6.89 -29.75
C GLU A 405 8.18 6.29 -31.16
N GLU A 406 9.23 5.51 -31.39
CA GLU A 406 9.29 4.55 -32.48
C GLU A 406 9.56 3.18 -31.84
N GLY A 407 8.65 2.25 -32.14
CA GLY A 407 8.34 1.02 -31.40
C GLY A 407 9.53 0.17 -30.94
N LYS A 408 9.42 -0.28 -29.68
CA LYS A 408 10.30 -1.26 -29.04
C LYS A 408 9.49 -2.43 -28.50
N ASP A 409 8.48 -2.85 -29.25
CA ASP A 409 7.42 -3.79 -28.81
C ASP A 409 7.88 -5.26 -28.78
N GLY A 410 9.17 -5.52 -28.59
CA GLY A 410 9.75 -6.86 -28.70
C GLY A 410 10.88 -7.20 -27.73
N GLU A 411 11.37 -6.27 -26.91
CA GLU A 411 12.55 -6.54 -26.06
C GLU A 411 12.21 -7.45 -24.85
N PHE A 412 10.94 -7.49 -24.44
CA PHE A 412 10.48 -8.26 -23.27
C PHE A 412 9.21 -9.08 -23.51
N ALA A 413 8.83 -9.32 -24.77
CA ALA A 413 7.55 -9.96 -25.13
C ALA A 413 7.25 -11.28 -24.40
N ALA A 414 8.29 -12.03 -24.01
CA ALA A 414 8.15 -13.28 -23.26
C ALA A 414 7.68 -13.11 -21.81
N ILE A 415 7.90 -11.94 -21.20
CA ILE A 415 7.61 -11.67 -19.78
C ILE A 415 6.71 -10.44 -19.54
N GLU A 416 6.46 -9.63 -20.57
CA GLU A 416 5.72 -8.37 -20.49
C GLU A 416 4.30 -8.52 -19.93
N ASN A 417 3.58 -9.56 -20.38
CA ASN A 417 2.21 -9.83 -19.93
C ASN A 417 2.12 -10.65 -18.63
N LEU A 418 3.25 -10.94 -17.98
CA LEU A 418 3.29 -11.78 -16.79
C LEU A 418 3.14 -10.94 -15.51
N THR A 419 2.43 -11.49 -14.54
CA THR A 419 2.20 -10.86 -13.23
C THR A 419 3.52 -10.44 -12.58
N GLY A 420 3.60 -9.18 -12.19
CA GLY A 420 4.78 -8.59 -11.53
C GLY A 420 5.79 -7.94 -12.47
N PHE A 421 5.59 -7.96 -13.80
CA PHE A 421 6.50 -7.32 -14.77
C PHE A 421 6.71 -5.83 -14.50
N GLU A 422 5.65 -5.10 -14.19
CA GLU A 422 5.67 -3.66 -13.89
C GLU A 422 6.45 -3.30 -12.61
N LEU A 423 6.75 -4.29 -11.77
CA LEU A 423 7.49 -4.08 -10.52
C LEU A 423 9.00 -4.27 -10.68
N LEU A 424 9.45 -4.68 -11.87
CA LEU A 424 10.85 -4.89 -12.18
C LEU A 424 11.49 -3.61 -12.72
N SER A 425 12.71 -3.33 -12.28
CA SER A 425 13.57 -2.37 -12.99
C SER A 425 14.01 -2.93 -14.36
N ASP A 426 14.41 -2.07 -15.30
CA ASP A 426 14.86 -2.53 -16.63
C ASP A 426 15.99 -3.56 -16.57
N ARG A 427 16.90 -3.42 -15.60
CA ARG A 427 17.97 -4.39 -15.35
C ARG A 427 17.43 -5.75 -14.88
N GLU A 428 16.37 -5.74 -14.10
CA GLU A 428 15.71 -6.95 -13.62
C GLU A 428 14.85 -7.60 -14.70
N LYS A 429 14.21 -6.81 -15.57
CA LYS A 429 13.51 -7.31 -16.76
C LYS A 429 14.47 -8.08 -17.67
N VAL A 430 15.66 -7.52 -17.94
CA VAL A 430 16.73 -8.20 -18.69
C VAL A 430 17.18 -9.49 -17.99
N LEU A 431 17.38 -9.46 -16.67
CA LEU A 431 17.76 -10.65 -15.91
C LEU A 431 16.70 -11.75 -16.00
N CYS A 432 15.43 -11.42 -15.75
CA CYS A 432 14.31 -12.37 -15.79
C CYS A 432 14.18 -13.02 -17.17
N ASN A 433 14.26 -12.20 -18.23
CA ASN A 433 14.24 -12.68 -19.61
C ASN A 433 15.42 -13.64 -19.89
N SER A 434 16.64 -13.30 -19.44
CA SER A 434 17.84 -14.14 -19.62
C SER A 434 17.86 -15.43 -18.79
N LEU A 435 17.04 -15.49 -17.74
CA LEU A 435 16.89 -16.64 -16.85
C LEU A 435 15.68 -17.49 -17.20
N ASN A 436 14.86 -17.05 -18.17
CA ASN A 436 13.53 -17.60 -18.44
C ASN A 436 12.68 -17.74 -17.16
N LEU A 437 12.80 -16.76 -16.27
CA LEU A 437 12.15 -16.74 -14.96
C LEU A 437 11.03 -15.70 -14.99
N SER A 438 9.81 -16.08 -14.60
CA SER A 438 8.71 -15.13 -14.57
C SER A 438 8.95 -14.02 -13.52
N PRO A 439 8.46 -12.79 -13.76
CA PRO A 439 8.60 -11.68 -12.82
C PRO A 439 8.15 -12.01 -11.40
N ALA A 440 6.98 -12.62 -11.23
CA ALA A 440 6.48 -13.07 -9.91
C ALA A 440 7.43 -14.05 -9.20
N ARG A 441 8.00 -15.03 -9.92
CA ARG A 441 8.96 -15.99 -9.34
C ARG A 441 10.25 -15.28 -8.93
N TYR A 442 10.78 -14.40 -9.77
CA TYR A 442 11.96 -13.60 -9.44
C TYR A 442 11.72 -12.72 -8.21
N LEU A 443 10.60 -12.00 -8.13
CA LEU A 443 10.26 -11.14 -7.00
C LEU A 443 10.15 -11.93 -5.69
N THR A 444 9.55 -13.12 -5.73
CA THR A 444 9.48 -14.04 -4.58
C THR A 444 10.88 -14.39 -4.08
N VAL A 445 11.76 -14.83 -4.99
CA VAL A 445 13.13 -15.23 -4.66
C VAL A 445 13.95 -14.04 -4.15
N LYS A 446 13.85 -12.89 -4.82
CA LYS A 446 14.49 -11.64 -4.39
C LYS A 446 14.07 -11.26 -2.97
N THR A 447 12.77 -11.37 -2.67
CA THR A 447 12.23 -11.05 -1.34
C THR A 447 12.79 -11.99 -0.28
N ILE A 448 12.81 -13.30 -0.52
CA ILE A 448 13.36 -14.29 0.40
C ILE A 448 14.86 -14.01 0.66
N ILE A 449 15.65 -13.83 -0.40
CA ILE A 449 17.10 -13.61 -0.29
C ILE A 449 17.41 -12.32 0.49
N ILE A 450 16.72 -11.22 0.20
CA ILE A 450 16.95 -9.93 0.89
C ILE A 450 16.52 -10.03 2.35
N LYS A 451 15.36 -10.64 2.64
CA LYS A 451 14.88 -10.86 4.01
C LYS A 451 15.88 -11.67 4.83
N ASP A 452 16.35 -12.80 4.29
CA ASP A 452 17.35 -13.64 4.95
C ASP A 452 18.66 -12.89 5.20
N HIS A 453 19.12 -12.10 4.22
CA HIS A 453 20.33 -11.29 4.38
C HIS A 453 20.18 -10.24 5.50
N LEU A 454 19.02 -9.57 5.57
CA LEU A 454 18.73 -8.60 6.64
C LEU A 454 18.65 -9.25 8.02
N GLN A 455 17.99 -10.42 8.12
CA GLN A 455 17.91 -11.18 9.38
C GLN A 455 19.30 -11.60 9.87
N LYS A 456 20.15 -12.11 8.98
CA LYS A 456 21.54 -12.46 9.32
C LYS A 456 22.34 -11.27 9.82
N ARG A 457 22.18 -10.09 9.21
CA ARG A 457 22.82 -8.85 9.68
C ARG A 457 22.37 -8.42 11.07
N GLN A 458 21.19 -8.84 11.50
CA GLN A 458 20.64 -8.58 12.84
C GLN A 458 20.99 -9.70 13.84
N GLY A 459 21.81 -10.69 13.45
CA GLY A 459 22.16 -11.83 14.30
C GLY A 459 21.04 -12.87 14.45
N ILE A 460 19.98 -12.77 13.63
CA ILE A 460 18.85 -13.69 13.66
C ILE A 460 19.13 -14.86 12.69
N PRO A 461 19.04 -16.12 13.13
CA PRO A 461 19.17 -17.27 12.23
C PRO A 461 18.08 -17.25 11.15
N ALA A 462 18.47 -17.06 9.89
CA ALA A 462 17.56 -17.17 8.75
C ALA A 462 17.28 -18.65 8.43
N LYS A 463 16.00 -19.05 8.44
CA LYS A 463 15.54 -20.43 8.14
C LYS A 463 14.62 -20.52 6.91
N SER A 464 14.56 -19.49 6.07
CA SER A 464 13.63 -19.48 4.93
C SER A 464 13.98 -20.59 3.94
N ARG A 465 13.00 -21.40 3.57
CA ARG A 465 13.16 -22.43 2.53
C ARG A 465 13.07 -21.74 1.16
N LEU A 466 14.08 -21.95 0.32
CA LEU A 466 14.05 -21.45 -1.05
C LEU A 466 13.09 -22.29 -1.91
N PRO A 467 12.40 -21.68 -2.90
CA PRO A 467 11.48 -22.41 -3.77
C PRO A 467 12.16 -23.56 -4.53
N SER A 468 11.44 -24.66 -4.76
CA SER A 468 11.96 -25.88 -5.39
C SER A 468 12.43 -25.69 -6.84
N TYR A 469 11.84 -24.75 -7.57
CA TYR A 469 12.25 -24.39 -8.93
C TYR A 469 13.60 -23.66 -8.98
N LEU A 470 14.15 -23.27 -7.83
CA LEU A 470 15.40 -22.53 -7.73
C LEU A 470 16.59 -23.49 -7.68
N ASP A 471 17.12 -23.87 -8.84
CA ASP A 471 18.34 -24.66 -8.90
C ASP A 471 19.60 -23.87 -8.43
N LYS A 472 20.72 -24.56 -8.30
CA LYS A 472 22.01 -23.97 -7.86
C LYS A 472 22.50 -22.86 -8.81
N VAL A 473 22.17 -22.94 -10.10
CA VAL A 473 22.65 -22.00 -11.13
C VAL A 473 21.83 -20.71 -11.10
N LEU A 474 20.50 -20.82 -11.13
CA LEU A 474 19.53 -19.73 -10.95
C LEU A 474 19.80 -18.98 -9.65
N LYS A 475 19.96 -19.71 -8.54
CA LYS A 475 20.29 -19.13 -7.24
C LYS A 475 21.58 -18.29 -7.31
N LYS A 476 22.65 -18.84 -7.88
CA LYS A 476 23.94 -18.15 -7.98
C LYS A 476 23.83 -16.88 -8.83
N ARG A 477 23.17 -16.95 -9.99
CA ARG A 477 23.00 -15.79 -10.88
C ARG A 477 22.19 -14.66 -10.22
N ILE A 478 21.09 -14.99 -9.53
CA ILE A 478 20.28 -14.00 -8.81
C ILE A 478 21.06 -13.40 -7.64
N LEU A 479 21.79 -14.21 -6.88
CA LEU A 479 22.61 -13.71 -5.77
C LEU A 479 23.69 -12.75 -6.28
N THR A 480 24.42 -13.12 -7.33
CA THR A 480 25.43 -12.26 -7.97
C THR A 480 24.82 -10.94 -8.42
N PHE A 481 23.67 -10.99 -9.11
CA PHE A 481 22.99 -9.78 -9.56
C PHE A 481 22.59 -8.86 -8.40
N LEU A 482 22.04 -9.41 -7.31
CA LEU A 482 21.66 -8.64 -6.13
C LEU A 482 22.87 -8.03 -5.43
N THR A 483 24.01 -8.73 -5.41
CA THR A 483 25.28 -8.20 -4.90
C THR A 483 25.81 -7.07 -5.77
N GLU A 484 25.88 -7.25 -7.09
CA GLU A 484 26.37 -6.24 -8.05
C GLU A 484 25.47 -5.00 -8.10
N SER A 485 24.17 -5.21 -7.89
CA SER A 485 23.18 -4.14 -7.81
C SER A 485 23.14 -3.45 -6.44
N GLY A 486 23.94 -3.90 -5.47
CA GLY A 486 24.07 -3.29 -4.14
C GLY A 486 22.92 -3.61 -3.17
N TRP A 487 22.04 -4.57 -3.48
CA TRP A 487 20.95 -4.98 -2.58
C TRP A 487 21.43 -5.80 -1.39
N ILE A 488 22.52 -6.56 -1.55
CA ILE A 488 23.13 -7.39 -0.50
C ILE A 488 24.66 -7.22 -0.51
N SER A 489 25.30 -7.26 0.66
CA SER A 489 26.76 -7.16 0.79
C SER A 489 27.45 -8.50 0.51
N ARG A 490 28.70 -8.47 0.01
CA ARG A 490 29.56 -9.68 -0.11
C ARG A 490 29.94 -10.25 1.25
N ASP A 491 29.97 -9.42 2.28
CA ASP A 491 30.51 -9.78 3.59
C ASP A 491 29.38 -10.07 4.57
N ALA A 492 28.89 -11.31 4.53
CA ALA A 492 28.15 -11.93 5.63
C ALA A 492 28.49 -13.42 5.61
N SER A 493 29.76 -13.73 5.88
CA SER A 493 30.21 -15.07 6.27
C SER A 493 29.93 -15.28 7.74
#